data_AF-A0A378L8K2-F1
#
_entry.id   AF-A0A378L8K2-F1
#
_cell.length_a   1.000
_cell.length_b   1.000
_cell.length_c   1.000
_cell.angle_alpha   90.00
_cell.angle_beta   90.00
_cell.angle_gamma   90.00
#
_symmetry.space_group_name_H-M   'P 1'
#
loop_
_entity.id
_entity.type
_entity.pdbx_description
1 polymer ?
#
loop_
_entity_poly.entity_id
_entity_poly.type
_entity_poly.pdbx_seq_one_letter_code
_entity_poly.pdbx_strand_id
1 'polypeptide(L)'
;MNKQDPALNFSNPRLLAAVYYGLLSVVGTILIDALLTTLGIEELVPLFKAIILGMIVASITGAIFGKSIVHCPRPYKRKTFLLGFIMVLVSLPFFDLGLVLSMDTSNNQALPINNFHDFVYAYFIVLGYSYILFGFLLAIASGFASIFLRGHFVYQILRTDRRESHSLPRYVGASDRTKPKPKPAPKKPATKPRTLQRKKT
;
A
#
# COMPACT_ATOMS: atom_id res chain seq x y z
N MET A 1 -13.71 -12.76 -23.25
CA MET A 1 -13.71 -11.28 -23.18
C MET A 1 -12.75 -10.85 -22.06
N ASN A 2 -11.49 -10.54 -22.41
CA ASN A 2 -10.45 -10.14 -21.47
C ASN A 2 -10.78 -8.75 -20.90
N LYS A 3 -11.53 -8.71 -19.79
CA LYS A 3 -11.60 -7.50 -18.95
C LYS A 3 -10.19 -7.32 -18.37
N GLN A 4 -9.40 -6.44 -19.00
CA GLN A 4 -8.09 -6.06 -18.50
C GLN A 4 -8.26 -5.59 -17.05
N ASP A 5 -7.68 -6.34 -16.12
CA ASP A 5 -7.83 -6.10 -14.70
C ASP A 5 -7.14 -4.75 -14.40
N PRO A 6 -7.87 -3.70 -13.97
CA PRO A 6 -7.35 -2.33 -13.88
C PRO A 6 -6.14 -2.23 -12.95
N ALA A 7 -6.00 -3.18 -12.04
CA ALA A 7 -4.90 -3.25 -11.11
C ALA A 7 -3.61 -3.82 -11.74
N LEU A 8 -3.60 -4.23 -13.02
CA LEU A 8 -2.39 -4.44 -13.82
C LEU A 8 -1.86 -3.15 -14.49
N ASN A 9 -2.65 -2.07 -14.54
CA ASN A 9 -2.23 -0.80 -15.14
C ASN A 9 -1.81 0.24 -14.09
N PHE A 10 -1.59 -0.19 -12.84
CA PHE A 10 -1.17 0.72 -11.78
C PHE A 10 0.27 1.18 -12.00
N SER A 11 0.48 2.49 -12.14
CA SER A 11 1.75 3.09 -12.55
C SER A 11 2.86 2.94 -11.51
N ASN A 12 2.55 2.96 -10.21
CA ASN A 12 3.54 2.96 -9.13
C ASN A 12 3.37 1.84 -8.09
N PRO A 13 3.40 0.55 -8.49
CA PRO A 13 3.12 -0.59 -7.60
C PRO A 13 4.17 -0.76 -6.49
N ARG A 14 5.41 -0.33 -6.75
CA ARG A 14 6.55 -0.47 -5.84
C ARG A 14 6.41 0.45 -4.63
N LEU A 15 6.06 1.72 -4.88
CA LEU A 15 5.87 2.71 -3.82
C LEU A 15 4.68 2.33 -2.94
N LEU A 16 3.57 1.90 -3.55
CA LEU A 16 2.40 1.45 -2.81
C LEU A 16 2.72 0.28 -1.88
N ALA A 17 3.42 -0.74 -2.38
CA ALA A 17 3.82 -1.88 -1.58
C ALA A 17 4.84 -1.50 -0.50
N ALA A 18 5.81 -0.64 -0.80
CA ALA A 18 6.79 -0.16 0.16
C ALA A 18 6.12 0.51 1.37
N VAL A 19 5.19 1.44 1.11
CA VAL A 19 4.44 2.12 2.17
C VAL A 19 3.56 1.14 2.94
N TYR A 20 2.85 0.24 2.24
CA TYR A 20 1.99 -0.74 2.88
C TYR A 20 2.75 -1.66 3.83
N TYR A 21 3.87 -2.24 3.38
CA TYR A 21 4.68 -3.14 4.22
C TYR A 21 5.51 -2.40 5.26
N GLY A 22 5.95 -1.18 4.97
CA GLY A 22 6.60 -0.32 5.97
C GLY A 22 5.67 -0.04 7.15
N LEU A 23 4.41 0.34 6.88
CA LEU A 23 3.39 0.53 7.94
C LEU A 23 3.03 -0.78 8.64
N LEU A 24 2.89 -1.88 7.88
CA LEU A 24 2.63 -3.20 8.45
C LEU A 24 3.75 -3.63 9.40
N SER A 25 5.01 -3.30 9.09
CA SER A 25 6.15 -3.58 9.96
C SER A 25 6.06 -2.85 11.27
N VAL A 26 5.68 -1.57 11.29
CA VAL A 26 5.54 -0.82 12.55
C VAL A 26 4.52 -1.51 13.46
N VAL A 27 3.35 -1.85 12.90
CA VAL A 27 2.30 -2.56 13.65
C VAL A 27 2.80 -3.93 14.12
N GLY A 28 3.50 -4.67 13.24
CA GLY A 28 4.07 -5.97 13.57
C GLY A 28 5.08 -5.90 14.71
N THR A 29 6.02 -4.95 14.66
CA THR A 29 7.04 -4.77 15.70
C THR A 29 6.41 -4.43 17.05
N ILE A 30 5.43 -3.52 17.08
CA ILE A 30 4.70 -3.18 18.31
C ILE A 30 3.95 -4.39 18.87
N LEU A 31 3.33 -5.19 17.99
CA LEU A 31 2.55 -6.36 18.41
C LEU A 31 3.45 -7.50 18.93
N ILE A 32 4.62 -7.69 18.34
CA ILE A 32 5.64 -8.62 18.83
C ILE A 32 6.15 -8.15 20.20
N ASP A 33 6.52 -6.88 20.33
CA ASP A 33 7.01 -6.30 21.59
C ASP A 33 5.97 -6.42 22.72
N ALA A 34 4.70 -6.12 22.43
CA ALA A 34 3.61 -6.31 23.37
C ALA A 34 3.48 -7.79 23.79
N LEU A 35 3.59 -8.74 22.85
CA LEU A 35 3.58 -10.17 23.16
C LEU A 35 4.77 -10.57 24.04
N LEU A 36 5.99 -10.10 23.75
CA LEU A 36 7.17 -10.37 24.59
C LEU A 36 6.98 -9.81 26.01
N THR A 37 6.44 -8.59 26.11
CA THR A 37 6.14 -7.94 27.39
C THR A 37 5.13 -8.77 28.18
N THR A 38 4.08 -9.31 27.55
CA THR A 38 3.12 -10.19 28.24
C THR A 38 3.72 -11.52 28.70
N LEU A 39 4.81 -11.97 28.09
CA LEU A 39 5.56 -13.18 28.47
C LEU A 39 6.60 -12.90 29.57
N GLY A 40 6.70 -11.66 30.05
CA GLY A 40 7.64 -11.25 31.11
C GLY A 40 9.08 -11.07 30.62
N ILE A 41 9.29 -10.93 29.30
CA ILE A 41 10.59 -10.62 28.71
C ILE A 41 10.66 -9.09 28.54
N GLU A 42 11.27 -8.40 29.50
CA GLU A 42 11.43 -6.93 29.44
C GLU A 42 12.49 -6.53 28.40
N GLU A 43 12.12 -5.60 27.51
CA GLU A 43 12.94 -4.79 26.60
C GLU A 43 14.34 -5.34 26.25
N LEU A 44 14.39 -6.56 25.70
CA LEU A 44 15.65 -7.15 25.21
C LEU A 44 16.33 -6.28 24.13
N VAL A 45 15.52 -5.46 23.43
CA VAL A 45 15.93 -4.61 22.32
C VAL A 45 15.20 -3.26 22.43
N PRO A 46 15.88 -2.12 22.23
CA PRO A 46 15.21 -0.82 22.18
C PRO A 46 14.15 -0.77 21.06
N LEU A 47 12.88 -0.66 21.44
CA LEU A 47 11.73 -0.69 20.52
C LEU A 47 11.89 0.31 19.36
N PHE A 48 12.37 1.52 19.64
CA PHE A 48 12.58 2.54 18.62
C PHE A 48 13.56 2.09 17.53
N LYS A 49 14.68 1.46 17.90
CA LYS A 49 15.67 0.93 16.94
C LYS A 49 15.04 -0.19 16.10
N ALA A 50 14.29 -1.09 16.74
CA ALA A 50 13.60 -2.19 16.07
C ALA A 50 12.55 -1.69 15.05
N ILE A 51 11.78 -0.66 15.40
CA ILE A 51 10.78 -0.06 14.50
C ILE A 51 11.44 0.55 13.27
N ILE A 52 12.50 1.35 13.45
CA ILE A 52 13.21 1.98 12.33
C ILE A 52 13.79 0.91 11.40
N LEU A 53 14.47 -0.08 11.99
CA LEU A 53 15.09 -1.15 11.23
C LEU A 53 14.04 -1.97 10.46
N GLY A 54 12.94 -2.33 11.13
CA GLY A 54 11.83 -3.06 10.52
C GLY A 54 11.21 -2.29 9.37
N MET A 55 10.95 -0.99 9.58
CA MET A 55 10.41 -0.12 8.53
C MET A 55 11.32 -0.06 7.30
N ILE A 56 12.63 0.09 7.47
CA ILE A 56 13.59 0.12 6.36
C ILE A 56 13.58 -1.22 5.61
N VAL A 57 13.75 -2.33 6.32
CA VAL A 57 13.83 -3.67 5.72
C VAL A 57 12.53 -4.04 5.02
N ALA A 58 11.38 -3.80 5.65
CA ALA A 58 10.06 -4.09 5.10
C ALA A 58 9.70 -3.18 3.92
N SER A 59 10.11 -1.91 3.94
CA SER A 59 9.87 -0.99 2.81
C SER A 59 10.69 -1.38 1.58
N ILE A 60 11.96 -1.74 1.77
CA ILE A 60 12.84 -2.19 0.68
C ILE A 60 12.32 -3.49 0.08
N THR A 61 12.05 -4.49 0.91
CA THR A 61 11.54 -5.79 0.45
C THR A 61 10.15 -5.66 -0.16
N GLY A 62 9.29 -4.84 0.43
CA GLY A 62 7.99 -4.47 -0.13
C GLY A 62 8.09 -3.80 -1.50
N ALA A 63 9.08 -2.93 -1.72
CA ALA A 63 9.32 -2.31 -3.03
C ALA A 63 9.77 -3.33 -4.10
N ILE A 64 10.64 -4.27 -3.71
CA ILE A 64 11.20 -5.31 -4.59
C ILE A 64 10.08 -6.27 -5.02
N PHE A 65 9.35 -6.83 -4.06
CA PHE A 65 8.30 -7.82 -4.33
C PHE A 65 6.95 -7.20 -4.74
N GLY A 66 6.75 -5.92 -4.44
CA GLY A 66 5.51 -5.19 -4.68
C GLY A 66 5.04 -5.18 -6.12
N LYS A 67 5.96 -5.03 -7.08
CA LYS A 67 5.60 -5.11 -8.51
C LYS A 67 4.99 -6.47 -8.85
N SER A 68 5.59 -7.56 -8.38
CA SER A 68 5.15 -8.92 -8.65
C SER A 68 3.84 -9.28 -7.95
N ILE A 69 3.62 -8.75 -6.74
CA ILE A 69 2.36 -8.93 -5.99
C ILE A 69 1.22 -8.14 -6.66
N VAL A 70 1.47 -6.87 -7.01
CA VAL A 70 0.46 -5.99 -7.60
C VAL A 70 0.16 -6.34 -9.05
N HIS A 71 1.12 -6.72 -9.89
CA HIS A 71 0.85 -7.03 -11.31
C HIS A 71 0.43 -8.49 -11.55
N CYS A 72 0.23 -9.29 -10.51
CA CYS A 72 -0.04 -10.72 -10.66
C CYS A 72 -1.39 -10.96 -11.38
N PRO A 73 -1.41 -11.69 -12.52
CA PRO A 73 -2.64 -12.05 -13.22
C PRO A 73 -3.41 -13.13 -12.45
N ARG A 74 -4.73 -13.21 -12.68
CA ARG A 74 -5.58 -14.26 -12.07
C ARG A 74 -5.15 -15.65 -12.55
N PRO A 75 -5.12 -16.69 -11.67
CA PRO A 75 -5.48 -16.70 -10.24
C PRO A 75 -4.37 -16.16 -9.33
N TYR A 76 -4.63 -15.04 -8.63
CA TYR A 76 -3.60 -14.34 -7.86
C TYR A 76 -3.44 -14.85 -6.43
N LYS A 77 -4.51 -15.33 -5.77
CA LYS A 77 -4.52 -15.61 -4.30
C LYS A 77 -3.34 -16.46 -3.81
N ARG A 78 -3.10 -17.62 -4.44
CA ARG A 78 -1.99 -18.53 -4.04
C ARG A 78 -0.62 -17.92 -4.32
N LYS A 79 -0.44 -17.29 -5.49
CA LYS A 79 0.83 -16.70 -5.89
C LYS A 79 1.19 -15.48 -5.04
N THR A 80 0.23 -14.60 -4.76
CA THR A 80 0.43 -13.43 -3.90
C THR A 80 0.70 -13.84 -2.45
N PHE A 81 0.01 -14.87 -1.95
CA PHE A 81 0.29 -15.43 -0.63
C PHE A 81 1.73 -15.92 -0.53
N LEU A 82 2.14 -16.76 -1.48
CA LEU A 82 3.50 -17.33 -1.49
C LEU A 82 4.56 -16.24 -1.62
N LEU A 83 4.32 -15.21 -2.44
CA LEU A 83 5.22 -14.06 -2.55
C LEU A 83 5.36 -13.30 -1.23
N GLY A 84 4.26 -13.03 -0.51
CA GLY A 84 4.30 -12.40 0.81
C GLY A 84 5.00 -13.25 1.87
N PHE A 85 4.76 -14.56 1.82
CA PHE A 85 5.39 -15.53 2.70
C PHE A 85 6.91 -15.57 2.49
N ILE A 86 7.35 -15.74 1.23
CA ILE A 86 8.78 -15.75 0.87
C ILE A 86 9.43 -14.40 1.19
N MET A 87 8.73 -13.29 0.93
CA MET A 87 9.23 -11.95 1.23
C MET A 87 9.63 -11.82 2.72
N VAL A 88 8.79 -12.30 3.64
CA VAL A 88 9.08 -12.25 5.08
C VAL A 88 10.24 -13.15 5.46
N LEU A 89 10.28 -14.39 4.94
CA LEU A 89 11.40 -15.29 5.21
C LEU A 89 12.72 -14.67 4.72
N VAL A 90 12.74 -14.09 3.53
CA VAL A 90 13.95 -13.42 3.01
C VAL A 90 14.28 -12.17 3.82
N SER A 91 13.29 -11.43 4.34
CA SER A 91 13.52 -10.20 5.11
C SER A 91 14.00 -10.43 6.54
N LEU A 92 13.56 -11.51 7.19
CA LEU A 92 13.94 -11.85 8.57
C LEU A 92 15.46 -11.84 8.83
N PRO A 93 16.31 -12.51 8.03
CA PRO A 93 17.74 -12.53 8.28
C PRO A 93 18.37 -11.14 8.22
N PHE A 94 17.88 -10.25 7.34
CA PHE A 94 18.38 -8.87 7.29
C PHE A 94 17.94 -8.04 8.51
N PHE A 95 16.71 -8.28 8.99
CA PHE A 95 16.22 -7.66 10.21
C PHE A 95 16.99 -8.15 11.44
N ASP A 96 17.14 -9.46 11.60
CA ASP A 96 17.88 -10.05 12.72
C ASP A 96 19.35 -9.62 12.70
N LEU A 97 19.98 -9.54 11.51
CA LEU A 97 21.35 -9.05 11.38
C LEU A 97 21.48 -7.61 11.86
N GLY A 98 20.57 -6.73 11.43
CA GLY A 98 20.58 -5.34 11.87
C GLY A 98 20.29 -5.18 13.37
N LEU A 99 19.50 -6.09 13.95
CA LEU A 99 19.18 -6.13 15.37
C LEU A 99 20.41 -6.56 16.18
N VAL A 100 21.08 -7.64 15.78
CA VAL A 100 22.32 -8.12 16.43
C VAL A 100 23.44 -7.08 16.32
N LEU A 101 23.55 -6.37 15.19
CA LEU A 101 24.49 -5.25 15.02
C LEU A 101 24.13 -4.02 15.89
N SER A 102 22.85 -3.84 16.21
CA SER A 102 22.37 -2.71 17.02
C SER A 102 22.38 -2.99 18.52
N MET A 103 22.61 -4.25 18.92
CA MET A 103 22.83 -4.62 20.32
C MET A 103 24.22 -4.13 20.73
N ASP A 104 24.26 -3.24 21.72
CA ASP A 104 25.51 -2.71 22.24
C ASP A 104 26.30 -3.82 22.96
N THR A 105 27.46 -4.15 22.40
CA THR A 105 28.40 -5.20 22.86
C THR A 105 28.90 -4.98 24.29
N SER A 106 28.75 -3.76 24.82
CA SER A 106 29.34 -3.35 26.10
C SER A 106 28.44 -3.57 27.32
N ASN A 107 27.13 -3.81 27.15
CA ASN A 107 26.19 -3.81 28.29
C ASN A 107 25.30 -5.08 28.41
N ASN A 108 25.32 -5.98 27.42
CA ASN A 108 24.50 -7.19 27.44
C ASN A 108 25.30 -8.41 27.90
N GLN A 109 25.14 -8.79 29.17
CA GLN A 109 25.76 -9.98 29.77
C GLN A 109 25.25 -11.31 29.19
N ALA A 110 24.14 -11.29 28.44
CA ALA A 110 23.53 -12.50 27.89
C ALA A 110 24.29 -13.10 26.70
N LEU A 111 25.05 -12.30 25.94
CA LEU A 111 25.82 -12.74 24.77
C LEU A 111 27.11 -11.93 24.66
N PRO A 112 28.23 -12.37 25.29
CA PRO A 112 29.52 -11.69 25.17
C PRO A 112 30.06 -11.88 23.75
N ILE A 113 29.83 -10.90 22.89
CA ILE A 113 30.36 -10.90 21.52
C ILE A 113 31.77 -10.30 21.57
N ASN A 114 32.75 -11.12 21.95
CA ASN A 114 34.16 -10.71 21.99
C ASN A 114 34.90 -11.00 20.68
N ASN A 115 34.44 -11.99 19.89
CA ASN A 115 35.05 -12.41 18.64
C ASN A 115 34.03 -12.49 17.49
N PHE A 116 34.51 -12.37 16.25
CA PHE A 116 33.69 -12.51 15.04
C PHE A 116 32.98 -13.88 14.96
N HIS A 117 33.61 -14.93 15.49
CA HIS A 117 33.03 -16.26 15.55
C HIS A 117 31.84 -16.31 16.51
N ASP A 118 31.94 -15.69 17.69
CA ASP A 118 30.86 -15.62 18.68
C ASP A 118 29.68 -14.79 18.15
N PHE A 119 29.96 -13.74 17.36
CA PHE A 119 28.94 -12.97 16.64
C PHE A 119 28.15 -13.83 15.65
N VAL A 120 28.83 -14.64 14.84
CA VAL A 120 28.17 -15.51 13.85
C VAL A 120 27.31 -16.58 14.55
N TYR A 121 27.80 -17.18 15.64
CA TYR A 121 27.02 -18.13 16.44
C TYR A 121 25.79 -17.49 17.06
N ALA A 122 25.95 -16.33 17.70
CA ALA A 122 24.83 -15.56 18.27
C ALA A 122 23.79 -15.22 17.20
N TYR A 123 24.24 -14.78 16.02
CA TYR A 123 23.36 -14.49 14.88
C TYR A 123 22.55 -15.71 14.44
N PHE A 124 23.17 -16.88 14.27
CA PHE A 124 22.43 -18.08 13.87
C PHE A 124 21.45 -18.58 14.94
N ILE A 125 21.81 -18.43 16.22
CA ILE A 125 20.91 -18.77 17.34
C ILE A 125 19.70 -17.83 17.33
N VAL A 126 19.92 -16.52 17.28
CA VAL A 126 18.84 -15.52 17.22
C VAL A 126 17.97 -15.75 16.00
N LEU A 127 18.58 -15.94 14.83
CA LEU A 127 17.88 -16.22 13.58
C LEU A 127 16.99 -17.47 13.69
N GLY A 128 17.52 -18.55 14.26
CA GLY A 128 16.79 -19.81 14.45
C GLY A 128 15.58 -19.65 15.37
N TYR A 129 15.77 -19.01 16.53
CA TYR A 129 14.68 -18.74 17.47
C TYR A 129 13.64 -17.77 16.89
N SER A 130 14.07 -16.68 16.26
CA SER A 130 13.20 -15.71 15.60
C SER A 130 12.33 -16.36 14.53
N TYR A 131 12.90 -17.25 13.72
CA TYR A 131 12.16 -17.98 12.67
C TYR A 131 11.06 -18.88 13.22
N ILE A 132 11.37 -19.65 14.27
CA ILE A 132 10.46 -20.62 14.87
C ILE A 132 9.36 -19.92 15.66
N LEU A 133 9.71 -18.89 16.44
CA LEU A 133 8.77 -18.19 17.31
C LEU A 133 7.86 -17.24 16.52
N PHE A 134 8.46 -16.34 15.73
CA PHE A 134 7.72 -15.24 15.10
C PHE A 134 7.71 -15.33 13.58
N GLY A 135 8.80 -15.81 12.96
CA GLY A 135 9.00 -15.80 11.51
C GLY A 135 7.91 -16.54 10.76
N PHE A 136 7.52 -17.75 11.19
CA PHE A 136 6.46 -18.50 10.53
C PHE A 136 5.08 -17.81 10.64
N LEU A 137 4.74 -17.28 11.82
CA LEU A 137 3.49 -16.58 12.06
C LEU A 137 3.42 -15.28 11.24
N LEU A 138 4.50 -14.50 11.24
CA LEU A 138 4.66 -13.28 10.44
C LEU A 138 4.57 -13.58 8.94
N ALA A 139 5.18 -14.68 8.48
CA ALA A 139 5.16 -15.05 7.07
C ALA A 139 3.73 -15.40 6.62
N ILE A 140 2.95 -16.10 7.46
CA ILE A 140 1.53 -16.37 7.20
C ILE A 140 0.74 -15.06 7.17
N ALA A 141 0.92 -14.18 8.16
CA ALA A 141 0.24 -12.89 8.23
C ALA A 141 0.53 -12.02 7.00
N SER A 142 1.79 -11.96 6.57
CA SER A 142 2.23 -11.26 5.35
C SER A 142 1.64 -11.87 4.08
N GLY A 143 1.51 -13.19 4.01
CA GLY A 143 0.84 -13.86 2.90
C GLY A 143 -0.62 -13.41 2.77
N PHE A 144 -1.35 -13.30 3.88
CA PHE A 144 -2.70 -12.73 3.89
C PHE A 144 -2.71 -11.23 3.54
N ALA A 145 -1.77 -10.46 4.08
CA ALA A 145 -1.59 -9.04 3.77
C ALA A 145 -1.37 -8.81 2.26
N SER A 146 -0.59 -9.68 1.61
CA SER A 146 -0.36 -9.65 0.15
C SER A 146 -1.64 -9.87 -0.66
N ILE A 147 -2.47 -10.82 -0.21
CA ILE A 147 -3.78 -11.06 -0.83
C ILE A 147 -4.66 -9.82 -0.66
N PHE A 148 -4.67 -9.20 0.52
CA PHE A 148 -5.47 -8.02 0.81
C PHE A 148 -5.01 -6.80 0.01
N LEU A 149 -3.70 -6.58 -0.08
CA LEU A 149 -3.08 -5.53 -0.89
C LEU A 149 -3.56 -5.60 -2.35
N ARG A 150 -3.42 -6.77 -2.97
CA ARG A 150 -3.83 -7.00 -4.36
C ARG A 150 -5.36 -6.96 -4.53
N GLY A 151 -6.10 -7.56 -3.61
CA GLY A 151 -7.54 -7.83 -3.76
C GLY A 151 -8.46 -6.67 -3.38
N HIS A 152 -8.08 -5.85 -2.41
CA HIS A 152 -8.92 -4.76 -1.90
C HIS A 152 -8.22 -3.41 -1.97
N PHE A 153 -6.99 -3.32 -1.48
CA PHE A 153 -6.32 -2.03 -1.29
C PHE A 153 -6.03 -1.31 -2.61
N VAL A 154 -5.49 -2.01 -3.60
CA VAL A 154 -5.21 -1.44 -4.94
C VAL A 154 -6.50 -0.94 -5.62
N TYR A 155 -7.60 -1.69 -5.51
CA TYR A 155 -8.88 -1.29 -6.12
C TYR A 155 -9.51 -0.06 -5.44
N GLN A 156 -9.34 0.09 -4.12
CA GLN A 156 -9.81 1.29 -3.42
C GLN A 156 -9.05 2.52 -3.90
N ILE A 157 -7.72 2.44 -4.03
CA ILE A 157 -6.89 3.54 -4.53
C ILE A 157 -7.26 3.92 -5.96
N LEU A 158 -7.38 2.93 -6.86
CA LEU A 158 -7.83 3.17 -8.24
C LEU A 158 -9.22 3.83 -8.31
N ARG A 159 -10.12 3.51 -7.38
CA ARG A 159 -11.46 4.11 -7.34
C ARG A 159 -11.42 5.56 -6.85
N THR A 160 -10.50 5.90 -5.95
CA THR A 160 -10.27 7.27 -5.46
C THR A 160 -9.61 8.14 -6.54
N ASP A 161 -8.57 7.63 -7.21
CA ASP A 161 -7.84 8.32 -8.29
C ASP A 161 -8.75 8.63 -9.50
N ARG A 162 -9.64 7.68 -9.84
CA ARG A 162 -10.66 7.88 -10.89
C ARG A 162 -11.73 8.92 -10.51
N ARG A 163 -11.92 9.22 -9.22
CA ARG A 163 -12.83 10.28 -8.78
C ARG A 163 -12.18 11.66 -8.87
N GLU A 164 -10.91 11.79 -8.51
CA GLU A 164 -10.20 13.08 -8.63
C GLU A 164 -10.04 13.54 -10.08
N SER A 165 -9.78 12.61 -11.00
CA SER A 165 -9.71 12.91 -12.44
C SER A 165 -11.04 13.39 -13.06
N HIS A 166 -12.16 13.25 -12.36
CA HIS A 166 -13.48 13.77 -12.78
C HIS A 166 -13.96 14.99 -11.98
N SER A 167 -13.18 15.49 -11.01
CA SER A 167 -13.55 16.64 -10.18
C SER A 167 -12.54 17.78 -10.31
N LEU A 168 -12.55 18.44 -11.46
CA LEU A 168 -12.39 19.89 -11.47
C LEU A 168 -13.76 20.47 -11.83
N PRO A 169 -14.53 21.03 -10.88
CA PRO A 169 -15.62 21.92 -11.26
C PRO A 169 -14.97 23.03 -12.07
N ARG A 170 -15.33 23.11 -13.36
CA ARG A 170 -15.11 24.31 -14.17
C ARG A 170 -15.48 25.49 -13.29
N TYR A 171 -14.50 26.32 -12.95
CA TYR A 171 -14.74 27.72 -12.62
C TYR A 171 -15.42 28.31 -13.86
N VAL A 172 -16.73 28.14 -13.96
CA VAL A 172 -17.57 28.82 -14.94
C VAL A 172 -17.47 30.28 -14.53
N GLY A 173 -16.70 31.03 -15.31
CA GLY A 173 -16.43 32.44 -15.08
C GLY A 173 -17.72 33.18 -14.76
N ALA A 174 -17.77 33.75 -13.56
CA ALA A 174 -18.77 34.73 -13.16
C ALA A 174 -18.58 36.08 -13.89
N SER A 175 -17.85 36.09 -15.02
CA SER A 175 -17.52 37.25 -15.83
C SER A 175 -18.53 37.48 -16.97
N ASP A 176 -19.43 36.54 -17.26
CA ASP A 176 -20.32 36.61 -18.43
C ASP A 176 -21.74 37.14 -18.11
N ARG A 177 -21.94 37.73 -16.93
CA ARG A 177 -23.24 38.27 -16.48
C ARG A 177 -23.42 39.79 -16.64
N THR A 178 -22.57 40.47 -17.40
CA THR A 178 -22.72 41.91 -17.69
C THR A 178 -22.88 42.18 -19.19
N LYS A 179 -23.96 41.67 -19.78
CA LYS A 179 -24.53 42.29 -20.99
C LYS A 179 -25.99 42.66 -20.72
N PRO A 180 -26.36 43.95 -20.67
CA PRO A 180 -27.74 44.37 -20.50
C PRO A 180 -28.56 44.01 -21.74
N LYS A 181 -29.75 43.43 -21.52
CA LYS A 181 -30.76 43.11 -22.53
C LYS A 181 -31.17 44.37 -23.32
N PRO A 182 -31.24 44.33 -24.67
CA PRO A 182 -31.92 45.37 -25.44
C PRO A 182 -33.44 45.31 -25.20
N LYS A 183 -34.06 46.48 -25.05
CA LYS A 183 -35.50 46.70 -24.82
C LYS A 183 -36.39 46.05 -25.91
N PRO A 184 -37.62 45.62 -25.57
CA PRO A 184 -38.57 45.09 -26.55
C PRO A 184 -39.11 46.20 -27.45
N ALA A 185 -39.04 45.98 -28.77
CA ALA A 185 -39.66 46.84 -29.79
C ALA A 185 -41.21 46.70 -29.77
N PRO A 186 -41.96 47.76 -30.11
CA PRO A 186 -43.42 47.77 -30.00
C PRO A 186 -44.10 46.93 -31.09
N LYS A 187 -45.19 46.26 -30.71
CA LYS A 187 -46.08 45.45 -31.55
C LYS A 187 -46.60 46.24 -32.77
N LYS A 188 -46.58 45.63 -33.95
CA LYS A 188 -47.43 46.02 -35.10
C LYS A 188 -48.42 44.89 -35.44
N PRO A 189 -49.63 45.23 -35.94
CA PRO A 189 -50.80 44.36 -35.90
C PRO A 189 -50.93 43.42 -37.11
N ALA A 190 -51.86 42.48 -36.94
CA ALA A 190 -52.11 41.28 -37.75
C ALA A 190 -52.39 41.52 -39.24
N THR A 191 -51.98 40.55 -40.07
CA THR A 191 -52.56 40.33 -41.40
C THR A 191 -52.48 38.84 -41.78
N LYS A 192 -53.60 38.11 -41.65
CA LYS A 192 -53.95 36.92 -42.47
C LYS A 192 -54.55 37.45 -43.77
N PRO A 193 -54.37 36.83 -44.97
CA PRO A 193 -54.92 35.51 -45.33
C PRO A 193 -53.94 34.74 -46.26
N ARG A 194 -54.17 33.60 -46.93
CA ARG A 194 -55.35 32.86 -47.37
C ARG A 194 -54.85 31.46 -47.79
N THR A 195 -55.60 30.43 -47.45
CA THR A 195 -55.46 29.06 -47.94
C THR A 195 -55.76 28.98 -49.44
N LEU A 196 -54.92 28.25 -50.19
CA LEU A 196 -55.28 27.68 -51.49
C LEU A 196 -54.91 26.20 -51.45
N GLN A 197 -55.87 25.37 -51.03
CA GLN A 197 -55.87 23.95 -51.39
C GLN A 197 -56.22 23.85 -52.89
N ARG A 198 -55.29 23.31 -53.66
CA ARG A 198 -55.51 22.92 -55.05
C ARG A 198 -56.10 21.51 -55.08
N LYS A 199 -57.36 21.45 -55.49
CA LYS A 199 -58.16 20.28 -55.86
C LYS A 199 -57.42 19.39 -56.87
N LYS A 200 -57.44 18.08 -56.66
CA LYS A 200 -57.30 17.04 -57.70
C LYS A 200 -58.39 16.00 -57.47
N THR A 201 -58.92 15.54 -58.60
CA THR A 201 -60.09 14.66 -58.84
C THR A 201 -61.45 15.29 -58.59
#